data_AF-A0A7N6B947-F1
#
_entry.id   AF-A0A7N6B947-F1
#
_cell.length_a   1.000
_cell.length_b   1.000
_cell.length_c   1.000
_cell.angle_alpha   90.00
_cell.angle_beta   90.00
_cell.angle_gamma   90.00
#
_symmetry.space_group_name_H-M   'P 1'
#
loop_
_entity.id
_entity.type
_entity.pdbx_description
1 polymer ?
#
loop_
_entity_poly.entity_id
_entity_poly.type
_entity_poly.pdbx_seq_one_letter_code
_entity_poly.pdbx_strand_id
1 'polypeptide(L)'
;MDIDPYTDFSLRDNRIELVRASWSELTISISDVSLSDEGMYTCSLFTMPVRTAKAYLTVLGVPEKPEIDGLTKPAKEGDHITLTCMTQGSKPAADLRWFRNEKEVKGAKEVNASGKTFTVRSSLQLHVDRNDDGVAYTCRVDHVALAQAPQQATEVLEVHYAPHVEIIHSLAVPQEGQYLKLECVSKGNPSPDPVMWTKDGGELPDLDRMIVEGRELTFTSLNKTDNGTYRCEATNHLGTSSAEYVLYVYDVPTTLPPSTTPPLHPIPPDPTALLGTQVSDPTVTGNRDPNALGQHSTDHALIGGVVAVVVFVTLCLIIVLGRYLARHKGTYLTNEAKGADDAPDADTAIINAEGNHAHAEEKKEYFI
;
A
#
# COMPACT_ATOMS: atom_id res chain seq x y z
N MET A 1 68.57 14.88 -4.41
CA MET A 1 68.37 14.74 -2.95
C MET A 1 67.37 13.64 -2.79
N ASP A 2 67.85 12.46 -2.45
CA ASP A 2 67.02 11.30 -2.18
C ASP A 2 66.16 11.59 -0.95
N ILE A 3 64.87 11.30 -1.05
CA ILE A 3 63.99 11.23 0.13
C ILE A 3 64.30 9.89 0.76
N ASP A 4 64.87 9.91 1.97
CA ASP A 4 65.29 8.71 2.69
C ASP A 4 64.07 7.82 2.97
N PRO A 5 64.01 6.58 2.45
CA PRO A 5 62.87 5.69 2.67
C PRO A 5 62.74 5.18 4.12
N TYR A 6 63.68 5.54 5.01
CA TYR A 6 63.69 5.14 6.42
C TYR A 6 63.40 6.27 7.42
N THR A 7 62.93 7.45 6.99
CA THR A 7 62.33 8.42 7.94
C THR A 7 60.90 8.02 8.32
N ASP A 8 60.79 6.88 9.03
CA ASP A 8 59.56 6.44 9.70
C ASP A 8 59.28 7.33 10.92
N PHE A 9 58.49 8.38 10.69
CA PHE A 9 57.89 9.15 11.77
C PHE A 9 56.41 9.43 11.46
N SER A 10 55.56 9.00 12.40
CA SER A 10 54.22 9.52 12.66
C SER A 10 52.99 8.91 11.96
N LEU A 11 53.00 7.60 11.73
CA LEU A 11 51.76 6.81 11.72
C LEU A 11 51.73 5.93 12.99
N ARG A 12 51.34 6.54 14.12
CA ARG A 12 51.27 5.86 15.44
C ARG A 12 50.15 4.81 15.57
N ASP A 13 49.36 4.63 14.52
CA ASP A 13 48.27 3.67 14.45
C ASP A 13 48.61 2.66 13.35
N ASN A 14 48.81 1.40 13.74
CA ASN A 14 49.22 0.32 12.84
C ASN A 14 48.21 0.02 11.73
N ARG A 15 46.99 0.59 11.79
CA ARG A 15 46.00 0.50 10.72
C ARG A 15 46.25 1.48 9.57
N ILE A 16 47.03 2.54 9.81
CA ILE A 16 47.31 3.58 8.82
C ILE A 16 48.64 3.29 8.13
N GLU A 17 48.60 3.12 6.82
CA GLU A 17 49.76 2.79 6.00
C GLU A 17 50.02 3.86 4.94
N LEU A 18 51.30 4.19 4.72
CA LEU A 18 51.71 5.08 3.63
C LEU A 18 51.80 4.29 2.31
N VAL A 19 50.74 4.30 1.53
CA VAL A 19 50.63 3.56 0.25
C VAL A 19 51.54 4.16 -0.82
N ARG A 20 51.68 5.48 -0.84
CA ARG A 20 52.45 6.17 -1.88
C ARG A 20 53.04 7.47 -1.37
N ALA A 21 54.34 7.64 -1.58
CA ALA A 21 55.06 8.88 -1.36
C ALA A 21 55.88 9.23 -2.60
N SER A 22 55.69 10.43 -3.12
CA SER A 22 56.41 10.95 -4.28
C SER A 22 56.45 12.49 -4.23
N TRP A 23 57.25 13.09 -5.10
CA TRP A 23 57.38 14.55 -5.22
C TRP A 23 56.06 15.29 -5.54
N SER A 24 55.02 14.59 -5.99
CA SER A 24 53.72 15.17 -6.42
C SER A 24 52.50 14.57 -5.74
N GLU A 25 52.65 13.51 -4.95
CA GLU A 25 51.53 12.71 -4.42
C GLU A 25 51.92 12.02 -3.12
N LEU A 26 51.08 12.17 -2.10
CA LEU A 26 51.14 11.49 -0.81
C LEU A 26 49.78 10.83 -0.56
N THR A 27 49.76 9.51 -0.42
CA THR A 27 48.52 8.73 -0.27
C THR A 27 48.66 7.75 0.88
N ILE A 28 47.75 7.86 1.86
CA ILE A 28 47.61 6.91 2.97
C ILE A 28 46.40 6.00 2.78
N SER A 29 46.46 4.80 3.34
CA SER A 29 45.32 3.89 3.53
C SER A 29 45.04 3.78 5.02
N ILE A 30 43.78 3.59 5.39
CA ILE A 30 43.34 3.29 6.76
C ILE A 30 42.57 1.98 6.69
N SER A 31 43.10 0.92 7.28
CA SER A 31 42.39 -0.35 7.48
C SER A 31 41.44 -0.27 8.68
N ASP A 32 40.41 -1.12 8.69
CA ASP A 32 39.43 -1.24 9.79
C ASP A 32 38.94 0.10 10.35
N VAL A 33 38.44 0.95 9.44
CA VAL A 33 37.95 2.31 9.76
C VAL A 33 36.81 2.26 10.77
N SER A 34 36.95 3.05 11.83
CA SER A 34 36.06 3.10 12.99
C SER A 34 35.52 4.52 13.22
N LEU A 35 34.48 4.66 14.05
CA LEU A 35 33.97 5.97 14.48
C LEU A 35 34.98 6.81 15.28
N SER A 36 36.14 6.26 15.65
CA SER A 36 37.23 6.98 16.32
C SER A 36 38.21 7.65 15.35
N ASP A 37 38.16 7.28 14.07
CA ASP A 37 38.97 7.82 12.96
C ASP A 37 38.35 9.06 12.32
N GLU A 38 37.09 9.38 12.65
CA GLU A 38 36.48 10.62 12.20
C GLU A 38 37.19 11.85 12.78
N GLY A 39 37.58 12.77 11.91
CA GLY A 39 38.25 14.00 12.30
C GLY A 39 38.95 14.71 11.14
N MET A 40 39.72 15.75 11.49
CA MET A 40 40.48 16.56 10.54
C MET A 40 41.90 16.02 10.37
N TYR A 41 42.19 15.49 9.19
CA TYR A 41 43.53 15.07 8.78
C TYR A 41 44.27 16.24 8.16
N THR A 42 45.56 16.38 8.47
CA THR A 42 46.44 17.41 7.90
C THR A 42 47.60 16.74 7.19
N CYS A 43 47.76 17.04 5.91
CA CYS A 43 48.94 16.70 5.13
C CYS A 43 49.92 17.89 5.19
N SER A 44 51.12 17.67 5.72
CA SER A 44 52.16 18.68 5.87
C SER A 44 53.30 18.44 4.88
N LEU A 45 53.73 19.47 4.18
CA LEU A 45 54.88 19.46 3.29
C LEU A 45 55.95 20.43 3.83
N PHE A 46 57.07 19.87 4.27
CA PHE A 46 58.23 20.57 4.86
C PHE A 46 59.01 21.42 3.85
N THR A 47 58.37 22.48 3.40
CA THR A 47 59.00 23.60 2.69
C THR A 47 59.26 24.75 3.66
N MET A 48 59.98 25.80 3.22
CA MET A 48 60.07 27.07 3.96
C MET A 48 59.29 28.15 3.17
N PRO A 49 58.13 28.63 3.65
CA PRO A 49 57.38 28.16 4.82
C PRO A 49 56.70 26.80 4.59
N VAL A 50 56.34 26.10 5.68
CA VAL A 50 55.62 24.80 5.61
C VAL A 50 54.28 24.99 4.93
N ARG A 51 53.96 24.10 3.99
CA ARG A 51 52.66 24.08 3.31
C ARG A 51 51.80 22.98 3.92
N THR A 52 50.53 23.28 4.19
CA THR A 52 49.59 22.29 4.71
C THR A 52 48.34 22.22 3.85
N ALA A 53 47.77 21.02 3.73
CA ALA A 53 46.44 20.77 3.19
C ALA A 53 45.64 20.00 4.23
N LYS A 54 44.33 20.25 4.33
CA LYS A 54 43.45 19.65 5.33
C LYS A 54 42.27 18.98 4.67
N ALA A 55 41.89 17.81 5.19
CA ALA A 55 40.71 17.07 4.79
C ALA A 55 39.95 16.60 6.04
N TYR A 56 38.62 16.57 5.99
CA TYR A 56 37.81 16.01 7.08
C TYR A 56 37.30 14.63 6.67
N LEU A 57 37.65 13.61 7.44
CA LEU A 57 37.14 12.26 7.26
C LEU A 57 35.86 12.12 8.09
N THR A 58 34.72 11.98 7.44
CA THR A 58 33.46 11.60 8.10
C THR A 58 33.32 10.08 8.05
N VAL A 59 33.11 9.44 9.20
CA VAL A 59 32.90 7.99 9.27
C VAL A 59 31.42 7.70 9.50
N LEU A 60 30.83 6.94 8.58
CA LEU A 60 29.43 6.52 8.62
C LEU A 60 29.25 5.35 9.59
N GLY A 61 28.14 5.36 10.31
CA GLY A 61 27.68 4.24 11.12
C GLY A 61 26.68 3.44 10.32
N VAL A 62 27.03 2.19 9.97
CA VAL A 62 26.14 1.29 9.25
C VAL A 62 25.02 0.85 10.22
N PRO A 63 23.73 1.03 9.88
CA PRO A 63 22.65 0.57 10.73
C PRO A 63 22.66 -0.96 10.89
N GLU A 64 22.32 -1.42 12.09
CA GLU A 64 21.97 -2.82 12.34
C GLU A 64 20.67 -3.18 11.60
N LYS A 65 20.54 -4.45 11.19
CA LYS A 65 19.33 -4.96 10.54
C LYS A 65 18.11 -4.59 11.40
N PRO A 66 17.05 -3.99 10.82
CA PRO A 66 15.90 -3.58 11.59
C PRO A 66 15.19 -4.81 12.19
N GLU A 67 14.59 -4.62 13.35
CA GLU A 67 13.72 -5.59 14.01
C GLU A 67 12.31 -5.03 14.14
N ILE A 68 11.29 -5.88 13.99
CA ILE A 68 9.88 -5.53 14.16
C ILE A 68 9.33 -6.29 15.38
N ASP A 69 8.69 -5.57 16.29
CA ASP A 69 8.05 -6.07 17.51
C ASP A 69 6.64 -5.48 17.67
N GLY A 70 5.86 -5.99 18.64
CA GLY A 70 4.49 -5.55 18.93
C GLY A 70 3.41 -6.29 18.13
N LEU A 71 3.77 -7.38 17.46
CA LEU A 71 2.87 -8.21 16.66
C LEU A 71 2.30 -9.37 17.49
N THR A 72 1.01 -9.33 17.80
CA THR A 72 0.28 -10.46 18.37
C THR A 72 0.01 -11.51 17.29
N LYS A 73 0.27 -12.80 17.58
CA LYS A 73 0.10 -13.92 16.65
C LYS A 73 -0.70 -15.05 17.28
N PRO A 74 -1.88 -15.41 16.75
CA PRO A 74 -2.69 -14.63 15.80
C PRO A 74 -3.25 -13.36 16.45
N ALA A 75 -3.42 -12.28 15.68
CA ALA A 75 -4.23 -11.14 16.09
C ALA A 75 -5.72 -11.44 15.85
N LYS A 76 -6.63 -10.70 16.48
CA LYS A 76 -8.07 -10.82 16.24
C LYS A 76 -8.62 -9.60 15.52
N GLU A 77 -9.67 -9.81 14.73
CA GLU A 77 -10.44 -8.70 14.15
C GLU A 77 -10.95 -7.76 15.26
N GLY A 78 -10.73 -6.46 15.06
CA GLY A 78 -11.02 -5.40 16.03
C GLY A 78 -9.86 -5.07 17.00
N ASP A 79 -8.78 -5.85 17.03
CA ASP A 79 -7.62 -5.55 17.87
C ASP A 79 -6.96 -4.21 17.49
N HIS A 80 -6.41 -3.53 18.49
CA HIS A 80 -5.59 -2.33 18.31
C HIS A 80 -4.13 -2.65 18.63
N ILE A 81 -3.33 -2.94 17.60
CA ILE A 81 -1.92 -3.32 17.75
C ILE A 81 -1.00 -2.14 17.39
N THR A 82 0.19 -2.09 18.00
CA THR A 82 1.21 -1.09 17.69
C THR A 82 2.50 -1.80 17.29
N LEU A 83 2.74 -1.89 15.99
CA LEU A 83 4.01 -2.40 15.48
C LEU A 83 5.11 -1.39 15.74
N THR A 84 6.26 -1.85 16.19
CA THR A 84 7.45 -1.03 16.42
C THR A 84 8.60 -1.60 15.61
N CYS A 85 9.21 -0.76 14.78
CA CYS A 85 10.45 -1.06 14.08
C CYS A 85 11.59 -0.30 14.74
N MET A 86 12.73 -0.97 14.95
CA MET A 86 13.92 -0.37 15.56
C MET A 86 15.19 -0.73 14.78
N THR A 87 16.12 0.22 14.66
CA THR A 87 17.50 0.00 14.19
C THR A 87 18.47 0.83 15.02
N GLN A 88 19.72 0.36 15.16
CA GLN A 88 20.76 0.96 15.99
C GLN A 88 22.05 1.14 15.20
N GLY A 89 23.04 1.85 15.76
CA GLY A 89 24.35 2.05 15.14
C GLY A 89 24.38 3.04 13.96
N SER A 90 23.23 3.56 13.52
CA SER A 90 23.15 4.46 12.37
C SER A 90 23.89 5.77 12.59
N LYS A 91 24.68 6.22 11.60
CA LYS A 91 25.21 7.59 11.57
C LYS A 91 25.40 8.07 10.12
N PRO A 92 24.72 9.13 9.65
CA PRO A 92 23.69 9.91 10.37
C PRO A 92 22.47 9.05 10.77
N ALA A 93 21.51 9.63 11.51
CA ALA A 93 20.28 8.93 11.86
C ALA A 93 19.57 8.38 10.62
N ALA A 94 19.24 7.09 10.63
CA ALA A 94 18.54 6.44 9.53
C ALA A 94 17.06 6.85 9.43
N ASP A 95 16.49 6.79 8.22
CA ASP A 95 15.07 7.03 8.00
C ASP A 95 14.30 5.70 7.89
N LEU A 96 13.46 5.41 8.89
CA LEU A 96 12.61 4.21 8.89
C LEU A 96 11.31 4.46 8.14
N ARG A 97 10.98 3.60 7.17
CA ARG A 97 9.73 3.68 6.38
C ARG A 97 8.94 2.38 6.45
N TRP A 98 7.64 2.51 6.69
CA TRP A 98 6.70 1.39 6.76
C TRP A 98 6.00 1.19 5.43
N PHE A 99 5.79 -0.06 5.05
CA PHE A 99 5.05 -0.46 3.85
C PHE A 99 4.03 -1.54 4.22
N ARG A 100 2.77 -1.36 3.80
CA ARG A 100 1.70 -2.37 3.88
C ARG A 100 1.46 -2.89 2.46
N ASN A 101 1.82 -4.13 2.18
CA ASN A 101 1.79 -4.72 0.82
C ASN A 101 2.38 -3.76 -0.24
N GLU A 102 3.66 -3.39 -0.08
CA GLU A 102 4.41 -2.43 -0.92
C GLU A 102 3.92 -0.96 -0.94
N LYS A 103 2.78 -0.62 -0.32
CA LYS A 103 2.32 0.77 -0.21
C LYS A 103 2.89 1.43 1.04
N GLU A 104 3.61 2.54 0.88
CA GLU A 104 4.17 3.30 2.02
C GLU A 104 3.05 3.84 2.94
N VAL A 105 3.23 3.67 4.25
CA VAL A 105 2.35 4.16 5.31
C VAL A 105 3.15 4.94 6.36
N LYS A 106 2.50 5.89 7.03
CA LYS A 106 3.17 6.77 8.00
C LYS A 106 3.19 6.14 9.39
N GLY A 107 4.39 5.93 9.94
CA GLY A 107 4.60 5.69 11.37
C GLY A 107 5.07 6.95 12.10
N ALA A 108 4.86 7.01 13.41
CA ALA A 108 5.47 8.00 14.30
C ALA A 108 6.96 7.65 14.48
N LYS A 109 7.85 8.63 14.38
CA LYS A 109 9.31 8.43 14.41
C LYS A 109 9.93 9.06 15.65
N GLU A 110 10.85 8.34 16.27
CA GLU A 110 11.63 8.72 17.43
C GLU A 110 13.11 8.49 17.12
N VAL A 111 13.97 9.48 17.38
CA VAL A 111 15.41 9.40 17.13
C VAL A 111 16.14 9.71 18.43
N ASN A 112 16.91 8.75 18.93
CA ASN A 112 17.69 8.86 20.16
C ASN A 112 19.18 8.80 19.83
N ALA A 113 19.97 9.69 20.44
CA ALA A 113 21.43 9.68 20.29
C ALA A 113 22.09 8.67 21.24
N SER A 114 22.95 7.83 20.66
CA SER A 114 23.64 6.71 21.31
C SER A 114 25.16 6.93 21.19
N GLY A 115 25.69 7.94 21.87
CA GLY A 115 27.08 8.39 21.71
C GLY A 115 27.30 9.08 20.35
N LYS A 116 28.14 8.52 19.47
CA LYS A 116 28.37 9.03 18.11
C LYS A 116 27.34 8.54 17.08
N THR A 117 26.48 7.58 17.42
CA THR A 117 25.47 6.98 16.54
C THR A 117 24.06 7.29 17.02
N PHE A 118 23.05 6.85 16.27
CA PHE A 118 21.65 7.03 16.59
C PHE A 118 20.92 5.68 16.59
N THR A 119 20.06 5.52 17.59
CA THR A 119 19.01 4.50 17.64
C THR A 119 17.73 5.14 17.15
N VAL A 120 17.11 4.56 16.12
CA VAL A 120 15.89 5.08 15.49
C VAL A 120 14.77 4.08 15.71
N ARG A 121 13.62 4.57 16.19
CA ARG A 121 12.41 3.80 16.43
C ARG A 121 11.26 4.38 15.62
N SER A 122 10.41 3.52 15.07
CA SER A 122 9.24 3.93 14.31
C SER A 122 8.04 3.07 14.71
N SER A 123 6.96 3.69 15.17
CA SER A 123 5.74 3.00 15.61
C SER A 123 4.57 3.22 14.65
N LEU A 124 3.91 2.13 14.29
CA LEU A 124 2.73 2.10 13.41
C LEU A 124 1.55 1.53 14.20
N GLN A 125 0.54 2.36 14.43
CA GLN A 125 -0.73 1.93 15.03
C GLN A 125 -1.62 1.32 13.95
N LEU A 126 -2.20 0.16 14.24
CA LEU A 126 -3.11 -0.58 13.37
C LEU A 126 -4.41 -0.86 14.11
N HIS A 127 -5.52 -0.80 13.37
CA HIS A 127 -6.78 -1.40 13.77
C HIS A 127 -6.98 -2.61 12.86
N VAL A 128 -7.04 -3.80 13.45
CA VAL A 128 -6.95 -5.07 12.73
C VAL A 128 -8.29 -5.41 12.09
N ASP A 129 -8.32 -5.51 10.77
CA ASP A 129 -9.49 -5.92 9.98
C ASP A 129 -9.28 -7.34 9.41
N ARG A 130 -10.36 -8.09 9.14
CA ARG A 130 -10.27 -9.43 8.49
C ARG A 130 -9.54 -9.43 7.14
N ASN A 131 -9.53 -8.30 6.43
CA ASN A 131 -8.81 -8.12 5.16
C ASN A 131 -7.32 -7.81 5.37
N ASP A 132 -6.84 -7.71 6.62
CA ASP A 132 -5.41 -7.66 6.95
C ASP A 132 -4.77 -9.05 7.13
N ASP A 133 -5.55 -10.13 7.03
CA ASP A 133 -5.03 -11.50 7.07
C ASP A 133 -4.09 -11.77 5.89
N GLY A 134 -2.87 -12.23 6.18
CA GLY A 134 -1.81 -12.42 5.19
C GLY A 134 -1.14 -11.13 4.69
N VAL A 135 -1.48 -9.96 5.24
CA VAL A 135 -0.85 -8.68 4.85
C VAL A 135 0.58 -8.59 5.41
N ALA A 136 1.51 -8.24 4.53
CA ALA A 136 2.91 -8.01 4.88
C ALA A 136 3.15 -6.55 5.30
N TYR A 137 3.67 -6.39 6.52
CA TYR A 137 4.17 -5.13 7.07
C TYR A 137 5.70 -5.12 7.01
N THR A 138 6.24 -4.31 6.11
CA THR A 138 7.69 -4.20 5.89
C THR A 138 8.21 -2.87 6.44
N CYS A 139 9.23 -2.92 7.29
CA CYS A 139 10.03 -1.76 7.67
C CYS A 139 11.32 -1.73 6.85
N ARG A 140 11.53 -0.67 6.07
CA ARG A 140 12.75 -0.43 5.28
C ARG A 140 13.61 0.64 5.95
N VAL A 141 14.92 0.47 5.92
CA VAL A 141 15.90 1.44 6.41
C VAL A 141 16.49 2.21 5.23
N ASP A 142 16.23 3.51 5.15
CA ASP A 142 16.89 4.41 4.21
C ASP A 142 18.08 5.08 4.90
N HIS A 143 19.30 4.78 4.43
CA HIS A 143 20.56 5.27 4.98
C HIS A 143 21.67 5.23 3.93
N VAL A 144 22.52 6.25 3.92
CA VAL A 144 23.60 6.43 2.92
C VAL A 144 24.58 5.24 2.85
N ALA A 145 24.85 4.56 3.97
CA ALA A 145 25.76 3.41 4.00
C ALA A 145 25.12 2.12 3.43
N LEU A 146 23.80 2.10 3.18
CA LEU A 146 23.06 0.92 2.70
C LEU A 146 22.80 0.93 1.19
N ALA A 147 23.37 1.88 0.44
CA ALA A 147 23.12 2.05 -1.00
C ALA A 147 23.39 0.79 -1.87
N GLN A 148 24.30 -0.10 -1.43
CA GLN A 148 24.61 -1.37 -2.11
C GLN A 148 23.89 -2.58 -1.49
N ALA A 149 23.41 -2.46 -0.26
CA ALA A 149 22.87 -3.54 0.55
C ALA A 149 21.68 -3.03 1.39
N PRO A 150 20.51 -2.82 0.75
CA PRO A 150 19.33 -2.29 1.45
C PRO A 150 18.86 -3.26 2.53
N GLN A 151 18.55 -2.72 3.71
CA GLN A 151 18.05 -3.50 4.84
C GLN A 151 16.55 -3.30 5.05
N GLN A 152 15.85 -4.39 5.32
CA GLN A 152 14.46 -4.38 5.73
C GLN A 152 14.12 -5.57 6.65
N ALA A 153 13.04 -5.42 7.39
CA ALA A 153 12.34 -6.50 8.09
C ALA A 153 10.91 -6.56 7.59
N THR A 154 10.33 -7.75 7.54
CA THR A 154 8.96 -7.98 7.09
C THR A 154 8.29 -8.96 8.03
N GLU A 155 7.14 -8.57 8.56
CA GLU A 155 6.26 -9.44 9.33
C GLU A 155 4.93 -9.60 8.60
N VAL A 156 4.38 -10.81 8.60
CA VAL A 156 3.06 -11.10 8.02
C VAL A 156 2.06 -11.20 9.16
N LEU A 157 0.96 -10.45 9.06
CA LEU A 157 -0.12 -10.49 10.03
C LEU A 157 -1.02 -11.70 9.76
N GLU A 158 -1.24 -12.52 10.79
CA GLU A 158 -2.27 -13.55 10.81
C GLU A 158 -3.46 -13.00 11.61
N VAL A 159 -4.63 -12.90 10.98
CA VAL A 159 -5.85 -12.36 11.60
C VAL A 159 -6.89 -13.46 11.75
N HIS A 160 -7.29 -13.70 12.99
CA HIS A 160 -8.35 -14.61 13.37
C HIS A 160 -9.69 -13.86 13.48
N TYR A 161 -10.71 -14.31 12.76
CA TYR A 161 -12.03 -13.69 12.69
C TYR A 161 -13.17 -14.72 12.58
N ALA A 162 -14.33 -14.36 13.12
CA ALA A 162 -15.52 -15.21 13.09
C ALA A 162 -16.06 -15.39 11.66
N PRO A 163 -16.83 -16.46 11.38
CA PRO A 163 -17.30 -16.74 10.03
C PRO A 163 -18.22 -15.65 9.47
N HIS A 164 -18.13 -15.40 8.18
CA HIS A 164 -19.14 -14.73 7.36
C HIS A 164 -19.70 -15.74 6.36
N VAL A 165 -21.03 -15.85 6.27
CA VAL A 165 -21.72 -16.91 5.53
C VAL A 165 -22.68 -16.30 4.51
N GLU A 166 -22.67 -16.86 3.30
CA GLU A 166 -23.57 -16.52 2.19
C GLU A 166 -24.04 -17.82 1.51
N ILE A 167 -25.26 -17.82 0.98
CA ILE A 167 -25.78 -18.94 0.17
C ILE A 167 -25.83 -18.50 -1.29
N ILE A 168 -25.08 -19.18 -2.15
CA ILE A 168 -25.15 -19.03 -3.60
C ILE A 168 -26.12 -20.09 -4.14
N HIS A 169 -27.00 -19.70 -5.06
CA HIS A 169 -28.04 -20.57 -5.61
C HIS A 169 -27.96 -20.66 -7.15
N SER A 170 -28.13 -21.86 -7.71
CA SER A 170 -27.95 -22.10 -9.15
C SER A 170 -29.09 -21.59 -10.05
N LEU A 171 -30.27 -21.31 -9.46
CA LEU A 171 -31.45 -20.81 -10.17
C LEU A 171 -31.97 -19.52 -9.53
N ALA A 172 -32.35 -18.53 -10.35
CA ALA A 172 -33.01 -17.31 -9.87
C ALA A 172 -34.54 -17.48 -9.68
N VAL A 173 -35.17 -18.37 -10.45
CA VAL A 173 -36.60 -18.68 -10.38
C VAL A 173 -36.77 -20.21 -10.42
N PRO A 174 -36.83 -20.89 -9.26
CA PRO A 174 -36.90 -22.35 -9.20
C PRO A 174 -38.27 -22.88 -9.66
N GLN A 175 -38.32 -23.80 -10.62
CA GLN A 175 -39.57 -24.41 -11.09
C GLN A 175 -39.66 -25.91 -10.74
N GLU A 176 -40.88 -26.43 -10.63
CA GLU A 176 -41.12 -27.84 -10.36
C GLU A 176 -40.45 -28.75 -11.40
N GLY A 177 -39.78 -29.81 -10.94
CA GLY A 177 -38.99 -30.73 -11.76
C GLY A 177 -37.57 -30.28 -12.11
N GLN A 178 -37.14 -29.06 -11.74
CA GLN A 178 -35.78 -28.58 -12.01
C GLN A 178 -34.76 -29.04 -10.96
N TYR A 179 -33.49 -29.04 -11.36
CA TYR A 179 -32.33 -29.21 -10.48
C TYR A 179 -31.96 -27.87 -9.81
N LEU A 180 -31.76 -27.86 -8.50
CA LEU A 180 -31.29 -26.68 -7.75
C LEU A 180 -30.08 -27.06 -6.89
N LYS A 181 -29.02 -26.25 -6.95
CA LYS A 181 -27.89 -26.31 -6.02
C LYS A 181 -27.89 -25.06 -5.14
N LEU A 182 -27.78 -25.26 -3.83
CA LEU A 182 -27.49 -24.23 -2.84
C LEU A 182 -26.08 -24.49 -2.28
N GLU A 183 -25.15 -23.58 -2.50
CA GLU A 183 -23.77 -23.67 -2.06
C GLU A 183 -23.54 -22.71 -0.90
N CYS A 184 -23.12 -23.23 0.25
CA CYS A 184 -22.82 -22.40 1.40
C CYS A 184 -21.36 -21.92 1.39
N VAL A 185 -21.18 -20.65 1.02
CA VAL A 185 -19.87 -20.00 1.00
C VAL A 185 -19.64 -19.34 2.33
N SER A 186 -18.66 -19.84 3.08
CA SER A 186 -18.28 -19.31 4.40
C SER A 186 -16.81 -18.92 4.44
N LYS A 187 -16.49 -17.68 4.81
CA LYS A 187 -15.12 -17.20 5.04
C LYS A 187 -14.88 -16.95 6.53
N GLY A 188 -13.82 -17.52 7.08
CA GLY A 188 -13.40 -17.32 8.47
C GLY A 188 -11.95 -17.76 8.62
N ASN A 189 -11.24 -17.23 9.61
CA ASN A 189 -9.93 -17.74 10.00
C ASN A 189 -9.93 -17.99 11.54
N PRO A 190 -9.77 -19.25 12.00
CA PRO A 190 -9.64 -20.48 11.21
C PRO A 190 -10.89 -20.78 10.37
N SER A 191 -10.69 -21.52 9.28
CA SER A 191 -11.77 -21.91 8.37
C SER A 191 -12.85 -22.71 9.12
N PRO A 192 -14.14 -22.32 9.01
CA PRO A 192 -15.22 -22.99 9.74
C PRO A 192 -15.57 -24.32 9.08
N ASP A 193 -15.50 -25.41 9.82
CA ASP A 193 -15.83 -26.77 9.37
C ASP A 193 -16.24 -27.64 10.58
N PRO A 194 -17.31 -28.45 10.51
CA PRO A 194 -18.24 -28.62 9.40
C PRO A 194 -19.22 -27.43 9.24
N VAL A 195 -20.02 -27.50 8.17
CA VAL A 195 -21.14 -26.60 7.90
C VAL A 195 -22.44 -27.37 8.09
N MET A 196 -23.45 -26.73 8.69
CA MET A 196 -24.74 -27.33 9.01
C MET A 196 -25.87 -26.71 8.17
N TRP A 197 -26.68 -27.54 7.54
CA TRP A 197 -27.89 -27.13 6.84
C TRP A 197 -29.14 -27.50 7.64
N THR A 198 -30.12 -26.60 7.66
CA THR A 198 -31.42 -26.77 8.32
C THR A 198 -32.55 -26.25 7.43
N LYS A 199 -33.77 -26.77 7.61
CA LYS A 199 -34.99 -26.29 6.94
C LYS A 199 -36.00 -25.85 7.98
N ASP A 200 -36.53 -24.63 7.85
CA ASP A 200 -37.57 -24.05 8.71
C ASP A 200 -37.25 -24.16 10.22
N GLY A 201 -35.96 -24.08 10.56
CA GLY A 201 -35.43 -24.20 11.92
C GLY A 201 -35.23 -25.63 12.45
N GLY A 202 -35.55 -26.66 11.66
CA GLY A 202 -35.33 -28.07 11.97
C GLY A 202 -34.31 -28.75 11.05
N GLU A 203 -34.12 -30.05 11.26
CA GLU A 203 -33.27 -30.89 10.40
C GLU A 203 -33.81 -30.94 8.96
N LEU A 204 -32.92 -31.19 7.98
CA LEU A 204 -33.35 -31.41 6.60
C LEU A 204 -34.21 -32.67 6.47
N PRO A 205 -35.26 -32.68 5.64
CA PRO A 205 -36.02 -33.89 5.35
C PRO A 205 -35.16 -34.95 4.66
N ASP A 206 -35.20 -36.19 5.18
CA ASP A 206 -34.54 -37.34 4.56
C ASP A 206 -35.31 -37.77 3.29
N LEU A 207 -34.74 -37.45 2.13
CA LEU A 207 -35.35 -37.60 0.80
C LEU A 207 -34.27 -37.94 -0.23
N ASP A 208 -34.41 -39.02 -1.00
CA ASP A 208 -33.45 -39.44 -2.06
C ASP A 208 -33.11 -38.34 -3.09
N ARG A 209 -33.98 -37.33 -3.21
CA ARG A 209 -33.86 -36.18 -4.13
C ARG A 209 -33.19 -34.95 -3.50
N MET A 210 -32.85 -35.00 -2.22
CA MET A 210 -32.15 -33.95 -1.46
C MET A 210 -30.80 -34.52 -0.96
N ILE A 211 -29.70 -33.96 -1.43
CA ILE A 211 -28.35 -34.50 -1.18
C ILE A 211 -27.48 -33.40 -0.56
N VAL A 212 -26.80 -33.71 0.55
CA VAL A 212 -25.83 -32.81 1.19
C VAL A 212 -24.42 -33.35 0.96
N GLU A 213 -23.58 -32.59 0.26
CA GLU A 213 -22.17 -32.91 0.01
C GLU A 213 -21.29 -31.77 0.55
N GLY A 214 -20.80 -31.94 1.79
CA GLY A 214 -19.96 -30.96 2.47
C GLY A 214 -20.71 -29.64 2.73
N ARG A 215 -20.53 -28.65 1.84
CA ARG A 215 -21.14 -27.32 1.93
C ARG A 215 -22.29 -27.12 0.94
N GLU A 216 -22.53 -28.08 0.05
CA GLU A 216 -23.57 -28.01 -0.96
C GLU A 216 -24.81 -28.80 -0.54
N LEU A 217 -25.98 -28.18 -0.73
CA LEU A 217 -27.30 -28.78 -0.62
C LEU A 217 -27.93 -28.80 -2.02
N THR A 218 -28.16 -30.00 -2.55
CA THR A 218 -28.60 -30.26 -3.92
C THR A 218 -29.99 -30.88 -3.95
N PHE A 219 -30.84 -30.36 -4.83
CA PHE A 219 -32.14 -30.92 -5.19
C PHE A 219 -32.04 -31.49 -6.60
N THR A 220 -32.22 -32.81 -6.77
CA THR A 220 -32.17 -33.44 -8.11
C THR A 220 -33.43 -33.16 -8.93
N SER A 221 -34.56 -32.95 -8.26
CA SER A 221 -35.84 -32.57 -8.83
C SER A 221 -36.68 -31.84 -7.77
N LEU A 222 -36.99 -30.57 -8.03
CA LEU A 222 -37.79 -29.73 -7.14
C LEU A 222 -39.27 -30.13 -7.12
N ASN A 223 -39.89 -30.03 -5.95
CA ASN A 223 -41.32 -30.22 -5.73
C ASN A 223 -41.89 -29.10 -4.87
N LYS A 224 -43.20 -28.81 -4.95
CA LYS A 224 -43.84 -27.77 -4.12
C LYS A 224 -43.72 -27.99 -2.60
N THR A 225 -43.47 -29.23 -2.16
CA THR A 225 -43.17 -29.55 -0.75
C THR A 225 -41.77 -29.10 -0.29
N ASP A 226 -40.89 -28.70 -1.22
CA ASP A 226 -39.59 -28.11 -0.89
C ASP A 226 -39.69 -26.66 -0.41
N ASN A 227 -40.80 -25.98 -0.65
CA ASN A 227 -41.01 -24.61 -0.16
C ASN A 227 -40.70 -24.49 1.33
N GLY A 228 -39.97 -23.43 1.70
CA GLY A 228 -39.48 -23.22 3.07
C GLY A 228 -38.18 -22.41 3.11
N THR A 229 -37.68 -22.16 4.30
CA THR A 229 -36.46 -21.39 4.56
C THR A 229 -35.30 -22.32 4.86
N TYR A 230 -34.29 -22.32 3.99
CA TYR A 230 -33.08 -23.11 4.15
C TYR A 230 -31.99 -22.25 4.80
N ARG A 231 -31.56 -22.62 6.01
CA ARG A 231 -30.48 -21.94 6.72
C ARG A 231 -29.20 -22.76 6.66
N CYS A 232 -28.12 -22.14 6.20
CA CYS A 232 -26.77 -22.64 6.37
C CYS A 232 -26.13 -21.96 7.58
N GLU A 233 -25.44 -22.73 8.42
CA GLU A 233 -24.72 -22.26 9.60
C GLU A 233 -23.28 -22.77 9.62
N ALA A 234 -22.32 -21.87 9.88
CA ALA A 234 -20.90 -22.17 9.94
C ALA A 234 -20.28 -21.61 11.23
N THR A 235 -19.45 -22.39 11.90
CA THR A 235 -18.87 -22.06 13.22
C THR A 235 -17.35 -22.24 13.22
N ASN A 236 -16.64 -21.34 13.88
CA ASN A 236 -15.26 -21.54 14.33
C ASN A 236 -15.13 -21.15 15.82
N HIS A 237 -13.93 -21.22 16.40
CA HIS A 237 -13.72 -20.94 17.83
C HIS A 237 -13.89 -19.46 18.25
N LEU A 238 -14.26 -18.57 17.33
CA LEU A 238 -14.50 -17.14 17.57
C LEU A 238 -15.98 -16.78 17.45
N GLY A 239 -16.79 -17.63 16.81
CA GLY A 239 -18.23 -17.45 16.71
C GLY A 239 -18.90 -18.30 15.64
N THR A 240 -20.21 -18.09 15.53
CA THR A 240 -21.10 -18.75 14.59
C THR A 240 -21.77 -17.68 13.72
N SER A 241 -21.94 -17.98 12.44
CA SER A 241 -22.70 -17.14 11.50
C SER A 241 -23.56 -18.02 10.62
N SER A 242 -24.65 -17.46 10.11
CA SER A 242 -25.61 -18.17 9.27
C SER A 242 -26.21 -17.27 8.21
N ALA A 243 -26.63 -17.88 7.10
CA ALA A 243 -27.39 -17.24 6.04
C ALA A 243 -28.64 -18.06 5.73
N GLU A 244 -29.69 -17.38 5.25
CA GLU A 244 -30.98 -17.98 4.94
C GLU A 244 -31.35 -17.77 3.47
N TYR A 245 -31.93 -18.80 2.86
CA TYR A 245 -32.47 -18.78 1.50
C TYR A 245 -33.92 -19.27 1.51
N VAL A 246 -34.85 -18.43 1.08
CA VAL A 246 -36.28 -18.79 1.03
C VAL A 246 -36.60 -19.39 -0.34
N LEU A 247 -36.90 -20.68 -0.37
CA LEU A 247 -37.25 -21.42 -1.58
C LEU A 247 -38.76 -21.29 -1.85
N TYR A 248 -39.10 -20.80 -3.04
CA TYR A 248 -40.42 -20.89 -3.64
C TYR A 248 -40.32 -21.58 -5.00
N VAL A 249 -40.97 -22.75 -5.13
CA VAL A 249 -41.04 -23.55 -6.34
C VAL A 249 -42.27 -23.15 -7.15
N TYR A 250 -42.05 -22.65 -8.36
CA TYR A 250 -43.08 -22.19 -9.28
C TYR A 250 -43.58 -23.32 -10.20
N ASP A 251 -44.84 -23.21 -10.62
CA ASP A 251 -45.40 -24.04 -11.69
C ASP A 251 -44.68 -23.85 -13.02
N VAL A 252 -44.54 -24.93 -13.79
CA VAL A 252 -44.11 -24.84 -15.19
C VAL A 252 -45.21 -24.14 -16.00
N PRO A 253 -44.89 -23.12 -16.84
CA PRO A 253 -45.90 -22.41 -17.62
C PRO A 253 -46.71 -23.36 -18.52
N THR A 254 -47.97 -23.58 -18.16
CA THR A 254 -48.87 -24.42 -18.96
C THR A 254 -49.28 -23.65 -20.21
N THR A 255 -48.78 -24.05 -21.37
CA THR A 255 -49.30 -23.59 -22.67
C THR A 255 -50.70 -24.17 -22.87
N LEU A 256 -51.72 -23.52 -22.31
CA LEU A 256 -53.11 -23.85 -22.60
C LEU A 256 -53.33 -23.72 -24.12
N PRO A 257 -53.81 -24.77 -24.82
CA PRO A 257 -54.13 -24.65 -26.23
C PRO A 257 -55.24 -23.59 -26.41
N PRO A 258 -55.21 -22.81 -27.51
CA PRO A 258 -56.22 -21.78 -27.74
C PRO A 258 -57.61 -22.42 -27.76
N SER A 259 -58.52 -21.88 -26.95
CA SER A 259 -59.88 -22.40 -26.81
C SER A 259 -60.67 -22.18 -28.10
N THR A 260 -60.66 -23.17 -29.00
CA THR A 260 -61.45 -23.18 -30.23
C THR A 260 -62.91 -23.52 -29.91
N THR A 261 -63.62 -22.58 -29.28
CA THR A 261 -65.08 -22.59 -29.21
C THR A 261 -65.61 -21.88 -30.45
N PRO A 262 -66.16 -22.58 -31.46
CA PRO A 262 -66.69 -21.91 -32.65
C PRO A 262 -67.95 -21.09 -32.30
N PRO A 263 -68.12 -19.88 -32.87
CA PRO A 263 -69.32 -19.09 -32.62
C PRO A 263 -70.55 -19.76 -33.25
N LEU A 264 -71.64 -19.85 -32.46
CA LEU A 264 -72.93 -20.33 -32.95
C LEU A 264 -73.54 -19.36 -33.97
N HIS A 265 -74.26 -19.93 -34.93
CA HIS A 265 -74.86 -19.26 -36.10
C HIS A 265 -75.65 -17.97 -35.78
N PRO A 266 -75.45 -16.89 -36.57
CA PRO A 266 -76.42 -15.79 -36.68
C PRO A 266 -77.65 -16.20 -37.50
N ILE A 267 -78.82 -15.72 -37.07
CA ILE A 267 -80.11 -15.82 -37.76
C ILE A 267 -80.16 -14.78 -38.92
N PRO A 268 -80.73 -15.09 -40.10
CA PRO A 268 -80.75 -14.16 -41.22
C PRO A 268 -81.91 -13.13 -41.16
N PRO A 269 -81.68 -11.88 -41.58
CA PRO A 269 -82.72 -10.98 -42.07
C PRO A 269 -82.72 -10.88 -43.61
N ASP A 270 -83.90 -10.80 -44.20
CA ASP A 270 -84.18 -10.62 -45.64
C ASP A 270 -85.39 -9.63 -45.76
N PRO A 271 -85.63 -8.93 -46.89
CA PRO A 271 -84.79 -7.87 -47.43
C PRO A 271 -85.61 -6.56 -47.70
N THR A 272 -85.08 -5.70 -48.59
CA THR A 272 -85.61 -4.41 -49.10
C THR A 272 -85.28 -3.17 -48.23
N ALA A 273 -84.92 -2.01 -48.79
CA ALA A 273 -84.96 -1.55 -50.20
C ALA A 273 -83.69 -0.83 -50.68
N LEU A 274 -83.55 -0.72 -52.01
CA LEU A 274 -82.44 -0.12 -52.77
C LEU A 274 -82.64 1.38 -53.06
N LEU A 275 -81.54 2.15 -53.10
CA LEU A 275 -81.02 3.07 -54.16
C LEU A 275 -80.08 4.09 -53.48
N GLY A 276 -78.78 4.18 -53.79
CA GLY A 276 -78.20 4.92 -54.93
C GLY A 276 -78.14 6.44 -54.64
N THR A 277 -77.12 7.26 -54.89
CA THR A 277 -75.78 7.22 -55.56
C THR A 277 -75.00 8.50 -55.12
N GLN A 278 -73.69 8.78 -55.31
CA GLN A 278 -72.48 8.10 -55.85
C GLN A 278 -71.20 8.87 -55.42
N VAL A 279 -69.99 8.29 -55.62
CA VAL A 279 -68.67 8.98 -55.85
C VAL A 279 -68.06 9.72 -54.62
N SER A 280 -66.74 9.71 -54.33
CA SER A 280 -65.52 9.27 -55.03
C SER A 280 -64.48 8.62 -54.09
N ASP A 281 -63.80 7.57 -54.55
CA ASP A 281 -62.44 7.15 -54.13
C ASP A 281 -61.42 7.76 -55.15
N PRO A 282 -60.10 7.88 -54.87
CA PRO A 282 -59.23 6.71 -55.07
C PRO A 282 -57.97 6.61 -54.15
N THR A 283 -57.80 5.48 -53.45
CA THR A 283 -56.57 4.61 -53.48
C THR A 283 -55.19 5.18 -53.00
N VAL A 284 -54.12 4.44 -52.62
CA VAL A 284 -53.82 3.00 -52.42
C VAL A 284 -52.48 2.84 -51.65
N THR A 285 -52.38 1.87 -50.73
CA THR A 285 -51.14 1.18 -50.19
C THR A 285 -49.94 2.02 -49.66
N GLY A 286 -49.05 1.52 -48.80
CA GLY A 286 -48.94 0.22 -48.13
C GLY A 286 -47.48 -0.08 -47.74
N ASN A 287 -47.30 -0.87 -46.66
CA ASN A 287 -46.06 -1.50 -46.19
C ASN A 287 -44.79 -0.67 -45.88
N ARG A 288 -44.47 -0.65 -44.58
CA ARG A 288 -43.18 -1.01 -43.96
C ARG A 288 -41.98 -1.30 -44.88
N ASP A 289 -40.82 -0.74 -44.51
CA ASP A 289 -39.71 -1.58 -44.04
C ASP A 289 -38.79 -0.82 -43.05
N PRO A 290 -37.96 -1.52 -42.24
CA PRO A 290 -37.19 -0.92 -41.15
C PRO A 290 -35.71 -0.69 -41.52
N ASN A 291 -35.22 0.55 -41.38
CA ASN A 291 -33.84 0.84 -40.96
C ASN A 291 -33.65 2.37 -40.80
N ALA A 292 -33.49 2.82 -39.56
CA ALA A 292 -33.01 4.15 -39.25
C ALA A 292 -32.01 4.06 -38.09
N LEU A 293 -30.72 4.16 -38.42
CA LEU A 293 -29.69 4.37 -37.40
C LEU A 293 -29.97 5.72 -36.72
N GLY A 294 -30.33 5.69 -35.43
CA GLY A 294 -30.41 6.89 -34.60
C GLY A 294 -29.01 7.43 -34.34
N GLN A 295 -28.54 8.34 -35.18
CA GLN A 295 -27.18 8.85 -35.10
C GLN A 295 -27.05 9.92 -34.01
N HIS A 296 -26.16 9.63 -33.05
CA HIS A 296 -25.87 10.42 -31.86
C HIS A 296 -25.33 11.82 -32.22
N SER A 297 -26.10 12.88 -31.93
CA SER A 297 -25.64 14.28 -32.08
C SER A 297 -25.00 14.74 -30.78
N THR A 298 -23.68 14.97 -30.81
CA THR A 298 -22.84 15.23 -29.63
C THR A 298 -22.85 16.69 -29.16
N ASP A 299 -22.80 16.88 -27.85
CA ASP A 299 -22.64 18.19 -27.17
C ASP A 299 -21.30 18.87 -27.48
N HIS A 300 -21.24 19.65 -28.56
CA HIS A 300 -20.08 20.50 -28.86
C HIS A 300 -19.88 21.66 -27.86
N ALA A 301 -20.88 21.97 -27.02
CA ALA A 301 -20.81 23.02 -26.01
C ALA A 301 -20.13 22.56 -24.68
N LEU A 302 -20.39 21.33 -24.24
CA LEU A 302 -19.88 20.82 -22.94
C LEU A 302 -18.37 20.54 -22.98
N ILE A 303 -17.87 20.03 -24.10
CA ILE A 303 -16.44 19.67 -24.27
C ILE A 303 -15.55 20.93 -24.20
N GLY A 304 -15.98 22.05 -24.78
CA GLY A 304 -15.25 23.32 -24.72
C GLY A 304 -15.12 23.86 -23.29
N GLY A 305 -16.17 23.76 -22.48
CA GLY A 305 -16.16 24.18 -21.08
C GLY A 305 -15.18 23.36 -20.22
N VAL A 306 -15.21 22.04 -20.35
CA VAL A 306 -14.30 21.15 -19.59
C VAL A 306 -12.84 21.39 -19.97
N VAL A 307 -12.53 21.54 -21.26
CA VAL A 307 -11.16 21.84 -21.72
C VAL A 307 -10.68 23.20 -21.19
N ALA A 308 -11.53 24.22 -21.20
CA ALA A 308 -11.18 25.54 -20.66
C ALA A 308 -10.87 25.49 -19.15
N VAL A 309 -11.66 24.74 -18.36
CA VAL A 309 -11.42 24.58 -16.92
C VAL A 309 -10.11 23.81 -16.67
N VAL A 310 -9.83 22.74 -17.41
CA VAL A 310 -8.58 21.96 -17.26
C VAL A 310 -7.34 22.81 -17.63
N VAL A 311 -7.42 23.61 -18.70
CA VAL A 311 -6.34 24.53 -19.09
C VAL A 311 -6.13 25.63 -18.04
N PHE A 312 -7.21 26.16 -17.45
CA PHE A 312 -7.11 27.17 -16.40
C PHE A 312 -6.47 26.60 -15.12
N VAL A 313 -6.92 25.43 -14.65
CA VAL A 313 -6.37 24.77 -13.45
C VAL A 313 -4.90 24.41 -13.65
N THR A 314 -4.51 23.90 -14.82
CA THR A 314 -3.10 23.56 -15.11
C THR A 314 -2.21 24.80 -15.18
N LEU A 315 -2.66 25.91 -15.78
CA LEU A 315 -1.94 27.19 -15.73
C LEU A 315 -1.78 27.72 -14.29
N CYS A 316 -2.82 27.65 -13.46
CA CYS A 316 -2.72 28.02 -12.05
C CYS A 316 -1.69 27.17 -11.29
N LEU A 317 -1.68 25.84 -11.51
CA LEU A 317 -0.70 24.94 -10.90
C LEU A 317 0.74 25.27 -11.35
N ILE A 318 0.97 25.55 -12.63
CA ILE A 318 2.28 25.96 -13.15
C ILE A 318 2.76 27.26 -12.50
N ILE A 319 1.88 28.25 -12.32
CA ILE A 319 2.22 29.52 -11.64
C ILE A 319 2.55 29.29 -10.16
N VAL A 320 1.81 28.42 -9.47
CA VAL A 320 2.06 28.06 -8.07
C VAL A 320 3.38 27.29 -7.92
N LEU A 321 3.64 26.28 -8.75
CA LEU A 321 4.94 25.58 -8.76
C LEU A 321 6.09 26.52 -9.10
N GLY A 322 5.93 27.43 -10.07
CA GLY A 322 6.93 28.43 -10.40
C GLY A 322 7.28 29.32 -9.21
N ARG A 323 6.28 29.78 -8.44
CA ARG A 323 6.49 30.56 -7.21
C ARG A 323 7.02 29.74 -6.04
N TYR A 324 6.71 28.45 -5.96
CA TYR A 324 7.25 27.53 -4.96
C TYR A 324 8.74 27.25 -5.21
N LEU A 325 9.11 26.89 -6.44
CA LEU A 325 10.49 26.65 -6.85
C LEU A 325 11.34 27.93 -6.77
N ALA A 326 10.78 29.10 -7.11
CA ALA A 326 11.45 30.38 -6.93
C ALA A 326 11.68 30.78 -5.45
N ARG A 327 10.95 30.17 -4.49
CA ARG A 327 11.14 30.42 -3.05
C ARG A 327 12.28 29.61 -2.41
N HIS A 328 12.77 28.56 -3.05
CA HIS A 328 13.86 27.72 -2.52
C HIS A 328 15.21 28.02 -3.16
N LYS A 329 15.64 29.28 -3.02
CA LYS A 329 17.07 29.63 -2.92
C LYS A 329 17.30 30.45 -1.65
N GLY A 330 17.33 29.74 -0.52
CA GLY A 330 17.78 30.32 0.74
C GLY A 330 19.22 30.78 0.60
N THR A 331 19.48 32.05 0.92
CA THR A 331 20.83 32.60 1.03
C THR A 331 21.54 31.91 2.18
N TYR A 332 22.54 31.09 1.88
CA TYR A 332 23.48 30.61 2.89
C TYR A 332 24.36 31.79 3.34
N LEU A 333 24.14 32.24 4.57
CA LEU A 333 25.08 33.11 5.26
C LEU A 333 26.30 32.28 5.64
N THR A 334 27.39 32.45 4.89
CA THR A 334 28.71 32.11 5.43
C THR A 334 29.00 33.06 6.59
N ASN A 335 29.22 32.52 7.78
CA ASN A 335 29.75 33.29 8.90
C ASN A 335 31.22 33.63 8.61
N GLU A 336 31.44 34.65 7.78
CA GLU A 336 32.72 35.35 7.77
C GLU A 336 32.87 36.04 9.12
N ALA A 337 33.81 35.53 9.93
CA ALA A 337 34.13 36.10 11.22
C ALA A 337 34.69 37.51 11.01
N LYS A 338 33.89 38.51 11.40
CA LYS A 338 34.22 39.92 11.29
C LYS A 338 35.29 40.28 12.34
N GLY A 339 36.57 40.17 11.97
CA GLY A 339 37.69 40.48 12.86
C GLY A 339 39.04 39.92 12.43
N ALA A 340 39.37 39.99 11.13
CA ALA A 340 40.66 39.54 10.59
C ALA A 340 41.31 40.59 9.66
N ASP A 341 41.20 41.86 10.04
CA ASP A 341 42.11 42.92 9.59
C ASP A 341 42.92 43.38 10.82
N ASP A 342 44.21 43.64 10.62
CA ASP A 342 45.18 44.22 11.55
C ASP A 342 45.54 43.47 12.86
N ALA A 343 46.44 42.48 12.75
CA ALA A 343 47.49 42.22 13.77
C ALA A 343 48.69 41.45 13.18
N PRO A 344 49.93 41.99 13.25
CA PRO A 344 51.15 41.24 12.94
C PRO A 344 51.69 40.50 14.17
N ASP A 345 52.37 39.39 13.91
CA ASP A 345 53.16 38.55 14.83
C ASP A 345 52.44 37.89 16.02
N ALA A 346 52.67 36.59 16.13
CA ALA A 346 52.21 35.77 17.26
C ALA A 346 53.39 35.48 18.18
N ASP A 347 53.45 36.15 19.33
CA ASP A 347 54.18 35.65 20.48
C ASP A 347 53.58 36.18 21.80
N THR A 348 53.53 35.31 22.82
CA THR A 348 53.06 35.57 24.20
C THR A 348 51.56 35.84 24.44
N ALA A 349 50.82 34.80 24.91
CA ALA A 349 49.92 34.90 26.08
C ALA A 349 49.27 33.54 26.45
N ILE A 350 49.85 32.86 27.45
CA ILE A 350 49.11 32.11 28.47
C ILE A 350 49.14 33.05 29.71
N ILE A 351 48.15 33.27 30.57
CA ILE A 351 47.06 32.43 31.11
C ILE A 351 45.90 33.34 31.63
N ASN A 352 44.77 32.73 31.98
CA ASN A 352 43.71 33.14 32.93
C ASN A 352 42.39 33.72 32.38
N ALA A 353 41.42 32.81 32.21
CA ALA A 353 40.04 33.04 32.62
C ALA A 353 39.45 31.71 33.16
N GLU A 354 39.11 31.66 34.45
CA GLU A 354 38.30 30.56 35.02
C GLU A 354 36.84 30.73 34.57
N GLY A 355 36.16 29.63 34.19
CA GLY A 355 34.71 29.70 33.93
C GLY A 355 34.09 28.57 33.10
N ASN A 356 33.75 27.47 33.77
CA ASN A 356 32.77 26.43 33.37
C ASN A 356 32.92 25.66 32.03
N HIS A 357 33.06 24.34 32.19
CA HIS A 357 32.58 23.26 31.32
C HIS A 357 32.08 23.63 29.91
N ALA A 358 32.97 23.51 28.93
CA ALA A 358 32.64 23.17 27.56
C ALA A 358 33.44 21.92 27.14
N HIS A 359 32.88 21.10 26.25
CA HIS A 359 33.56 19.91 25.73
C HIS A 359 34.94 20.28 25.16
N ALA A 360 36.00 19.69 25.73
CA ALA A 360 37.28 19.66 25.05
C ALA A 360 37.13 18.76 23.82
N GLU A 361 37.07 19.36 22.62
CA GLU A 361 37.36 18.61 21.41
C GLU A 361 38.78 18.08 21.53
N GLU A 362 38.91 16.75 21.53
CA GLU A 362 40.20 16.07 21.53
C GLU A 362 40.86 16.30 20.18
N LYS A 363 41.56 17.43 20.07
CA LYS A 363 42.21 17.91 18.86
C LYS A 363 43.45 17.04 18.61
N LYS A 364 43.24 15.89 17.96
CA LYS A 364 44.30 14.97 17.54
C LYS A 364 45.12 15.61 16.43
N GLU A 365 46.15 16.36 16.82
CA GLU A 365 47.15 16.90 15.90
C GLU A 365 48.16 15.80 15.57
N TYR A 366 48.03 15.24 14.37
CA TYR A 366 48.98 14.28 13.81
C TYR A 366 50.13 15.06 13.13
N PHE A 367 51.33 14.96 13.72
CA PHE A 367 52.53 15.64 13.24
C PHE A 367 53.38 14.66 12.43
N ILE A 368 53.20 14.63 11.10
CA ILE A 368 54.21 14.09 10.17
C ILE A 368 55.23 15.21 9.93
#